data_AF-F2L783-F1
#
_entry.id   AF-F2L783-F1
#
_cell.length_a   1.000
_cell.length_b   1.000
_cell.length_c   1.000
_cell.angle_alpha   90.00
_cell.angle_beta   90.00
_cell.angle_gamma   90.00
#
_symmetry.space_group_name_H-M   'P 1'
#
loop_
_entity.id
_entity.type
_entity.pdbx_description
1 polymer ?
#
loop_
_entity_poly.entity_id
_entity_poly.type
_entity_poly.pdbx_seq_one_letter_code
_entity_poly.pdbx_strand_id
1 'polypeptide(L)'
;MITGLLAASDCRNGNCPTVWATDRDTVLVQGYVERSRRAHAITVRVPGPILDGAAASMLCGTPPTIPSQAGPLSEWAIEPDGNDFLVTGPGDTPDAEACNAPDGEAVVELPAVALTRLPATREEAVA
;
A
#
# COMPACT_ATOMS: atom_id res chain seq x y z
N MET A 1 9.50 12.27 -1.49
CA MET A 1 10.13 11.73 -2.70
C MET A 1 10.32 10.24 -2.53
N ILE A 2 10.18 9.47 -3.61
CA ILE A 2 10.42 8.02 -3.62
C ILE A 2 11.91 7.74 -3.37
N THR A 3 12.19 6.87 -2.40
CA THR A 3 13.56 6.49 -1.99
C THR A 3 13.94 5.09 -2.42
N GLY A 4 12.96 4.21 -2.71
CA GLY A 4 13.24 2.85 -3.15
C GLY A 4 12.00 2.05 -3.51
N LEU A 5 12.20 0.99 -4.29
CA LEU A 5 11.20 -0.03 -4.58
C LEU A 5 11.21 -1.08 -3.48
N LEU A 6 10.04 -1.37 -2.89
CA LEU A 6 9.89 -2.38 -1.82
C LEU A 6 9.40 -3.71 -2.38
N ALA A 7 8.43 -3.69 -3.30
CA ALA A 7 7.94 -4.86 -4.01
C ALA A 7 7.25 -4.44 -5.32
N ALA A 8 7.33 -5.29 -6.33
CA ALA A 8 6.60 -5.16 -7.60
C ALA A 8 6.14 -6.54 -8.06
N SER A 9 4.96 -6.63 -8.68
CA SER A 9 4.53 -7.85 -9.37
C SER A 9 5.27 -8.07 -10.68
N ASP A 10 5.50 -9.34 -11.00
CA ASP A 10 5.87 -9.77 -12.34
C ASP A 10 4.73 -9.41 -13.31
N CYS A 11 5.04 -8.50 -14.23
CA CYS A 11 4.06 -7.84 -15.06
C CYS A 11 3.39 -8.81 -16.04
N ARG A 12 2.17 -9.26 -15.73
CA ARG A 12 1.26 -9.72 -16.78
C ARG A 12 0.50 -8.53 -17.32
N ASN A 13 0.75 -8.20 -18.59
CA ASN A 13 -0.06 -7.27 -19.38
C ASN A 13 0.09 -5.76 -19.07
N GLY A 14 1.25 -5.34 -18.52
CA GLY A 14 1.64 -3.92 -18.42
C GLY A 14 1.12 -3.14 -17.21
N ASN A 15 0.30 -3.77 -16.36
CA ASN A 15 -0.29 -3.17 -15.17
C ASN A 15 0.18 -3.93 -13.91
N CYS A 16 1.05 -3.30 -13.12
CA CYS A 16 1.83 -3.99 -12.09
C CYS A 16 1.67 -3.26 -10.76
N PRO A 17 0.92 -3.86 -9.80
CA PRO A 17 0.87 -3.38 -8.44
C PRO A 17 2.28 -3.28 -7.89
N THR A 18 2.61 -2.11 -7.37
CA THR A 18 3.97 -1.74 -6.98
C THR A 18 3.92 -0.97 -5.67
N VAL A 19 4.89 -1.23 -4.80
CA VAL A 19 5.02 -0.59 -3.50
C VAL A 19 6.38 0.08 -3.40
N TRP A 20 6.38 1.37 -3.06
CA TRP A 20 7.59 2.18 -2.93
C TRP A 20 7.72 2.75 -1.52
N ALA A 21 8.95 2.91 -1.06
CA ALA A 21 9.28 3.71 0.12
C ALA A 21 9.46 5.17 -0.27
N THR A 22 9.10 6.08 0.63
CA THR A 22 9.41 7.52 0.51
C THR A 22 10.46 7.93 1.54
N ASP A 23 10.98 9.17 1.42
CA ASP A 23 11.89 9.75 2.42
C ASP A 23 11.18 10.21 3.71
N ARG A 24 9.84 10.16 3.74
CA ARG A 24 9.03 10.69 4.85
C ARG A 24 8.44 9.59 5.74
N ASP A 25 9.08 8.43 5.79
CA ASP A 25 8.60 7.24 6.51
C ASP A 25 7.17 6.82 6.09
N THR A 26 6.80 7.11 4.84
CA THR A 26 5.56 6.63 4.20
C THR A 26 5.89 5.65 3.09
N VAL A 27 4.86 4.93 2.63
CA VAL A 27 4.89 4.06 1.48
C VAL A 27 3.82 4.47 0.50
N LEU A 28 4.16 4.39 -0.78
CA LEU A 28 3.21 4.50 -1.87
C LEU A 28 2.81 3.10 -2.29
N VAL A 29 1.52 2.85 -2.40
CA VAL A 29 0.97 1.56 -2.79
C VAL A 29 0.12 1.76 -4.03
N GLN A 30 0.60 1.23 -5.15
CA GLN A 30 -0.18 1.12 -6.38
C GLN A 30 -0.99 -0.17 -6.36
N GLY A 31 -2.28 -0.06 -6.67
CA GLY A 31 -3.15 -1.20 -6.87
C GLY A 31 -4.36 -0.85 -7.74
N TYR A 32 -5.22 -1.83 -7.94
CA TYR A 32 -6.44 -1.70 -8.75
C TYR A 32 -7.53 -0.96 -7.99
N VAL A 33 -8.12 0.08 -8.56
CA VAL A 33 -9.17 0.85 -7.88
C VAL A 33 -10.39 -0.03 -7.64
N GLU A 34 -10.80 -0.15 -6.39
CA GLU A 34 -12.00 -0.90 -6.02
C GLU A 34 -13.16 0.02 -5.62
N ARG A 35 -12.88 1.01 -4.78
CA ARG A 35 -13.86 2.03 -4.38
C ARG A 35 -13.18 3.35 -4.03
N SER A 36 -13.79 4.46 -4.41
CA SER A 36 -13.46 5.77 -3.85
C SER A 36 -14.40 6.06 -2.68
N ARG A 37 -13.94 5.86 -1.43
CA ARG A 37 -14.79 6.04 -0.23
C ARG A 37 -15.06 7.51 0.08
N ARG A 38 -14.16 8.44 -0.29
CA ARG A 38 -14.31 9.91 -0.15
C ARG A 38 -13.48 10.61 -1.21
N ALA A 39 -13.72 11.91 -1.46
CA ALA A 39 -12.98 12.71 -2.43
C ALA A 39 -11.45 12.65 -2.28
N HIS A 40 -10.93 12.33 -1.09
CA HIS A 40 -9.50 12.24 -0.79
C HIS A 40 -9.00 10.80 -0.55
N ALA A 41 -9.87 9.85 -0.18
CA ALA A 41 -9.46 8.50 0.20
C ALA A 41 -9.91 7.48 -0.86
N ILE A 42 -8.93 6.81 -1.46
CA ILE A 42 -9.13 5.78 -2.48
C ILE A 42 -8.83 4.42 -1.85
N THR A 43 -9.62 3.41 -2.19
CA THR A 43 -9.38 2.02 -1.83
C THR A 43 -8.88 1.28 -3.07
N VAL A 44 -7.66 0.76 -2.99
CA VAL A 44 -7.03 -0.05 -4.02
C VAL A 44 -6.88 -1.49 -3.56
N ARG A 45 -7.11 -2.43 -4.47
CA ARG A 45 -6.85 -3.84 -4.28
C ARG A 45 -5.41 -4.15 -4.70
N VAL A 46 -4.67 -4.78 -3.80
CA VAL A 46 -3.26 -5.12 -3.98
C VAL A 46 -3.07 -6.61 -3.76
N PRO A 47 -2.37 -7.32 -4.65
CA PRO A 47 -2.10 -8.74 -4.46
C PRO A 47 -1.32 -9.01 -3.17
N GLY A 48 -1.78 -10.01 -2.40
CA GLY A 48 -1.17 -10.41 -1.14
C GLY A 48 0.35 -10.59 -1.18
N PRO A 49 0.91 -11.31 -2.18
CA PRO A 49 2.36 -11.50 -2.31
C PRO A 49 3.17 -10.21 -2.43
N ILE A 50 2.59 -9.13 -2.96
CA ILE A 50 3.27 -7.84 -3.13
C ILE A 50 3.32 -7.09 -1.83
N LEU A 51 2.20 -7.04 -1.11
CA LEU A 51 2.15 -6.37 0.17
C LEU A 51 2.99 -7.11 1.23
N ASP A 52 2.97 -8.45 1.19
CA ASP A 52 3.81 -9.31 2.01
C ASP A 52 5.31 -9.13 1.69
N GLY A 53 5.66 -9.12 0.39
CA GLY A 53 7.03 -8.83 -0.05
C GLY A 53 7.51 -7.44 0.37
N ALA A 54 6.64 -6.43 0.30
CA ALA A 54 6.97 -5.08 0.73
C ALA A 54 7.19 -5.00 2.26
N ALA A 55 6.34 -5.67 3.04
CA ALA A 55 6.50 -5.79 4.49
C ALA A 55 7.80 -6.53 4.84
N ALA A 56 8.11 -7.63 4.15
CA ALA A 56 9.36 -8.38 4.34
C ALA A 56 10.59 -7.52 4.00
N SER A 57 10.56 -6.77 2.89
CA SER A 57 11.61 -5.81 2.52
C SER A 57 11.80 -4.73 3.59
N MET A 58 10.71 -4.21 4.16
CA MET A 58 10.77 -3.23 5.26
C MET A 58 11.38 -3.81 6.54
N LEU A 59 11.05 -5.06 6.86
CA LEU A 59 11.54 -5.74 8.07
C LEU A 59 13.00 -6.22 7.93
N CYS A 60 13.45 -6.49 6.71
CA CYS A 60 14.83 -6.91 6.42
C CYS A 60 15.81 -5.73 6.28
N GLY A 61 15.31 -4.52 5.98
CA GLY A 61 16.10 -3.29 5.88
C GLY A 61 16.32 -2.59 7.22
N THR A 62 16.85 -1.35 7.18
CA THR A 62 16.80 -0.46 8.34
C THR A 62 15.32 -0.19 8.64
N PRO A 63 14.80 -0.51 9.83
CA PRO A 63 13.41 -0.23 10.14
C PRO A 63 13.16 1.26 9.95
N PRO A 64 12.04 1.66 9.31
CA PRO A 64 11.69 3.07 9.21
C PRO A 64 11.73 3.68 10.60
N THR A 65 12.21 4.91 10.72
CA THR A 65 12.15 5.63 11.99
C THR A 65 10.69 5.87 12.23
N ILE A 66 10.02 5.00 12.98
CA ILE A 66 8.57 5.05 13.22
C ILE A 66 8.21 6.50 13.57
N PRO A 67 7.63 7.30 12.64
CA PRO A 67 7.17 8.59 13.05
C PRO A 67 5.96 8.28 13.91
N SER A 68 5.96 8.76 15.15
CA SER A 68 4.82 8.64 16.08
C SER A 68 3.50 9.19 15.50
N GLN A 69 3.52 9.81 14.32
CA GLN A 69 2.34 10.11 13.53
C GLN A 69 1.93 8.91 12.68
N ALA A 70 1.35 7.92 13.35
CA ALA A 70 0.07 7.46 12.83
C ALA A 70 -0.83 8.70 12.80
N GLY A 71 -1.12 9.23 11.61
CA GLY A 71 -2.30 10.08 11.45
C GLY A 71 -3.51 9.38 12.10
N PRO A 72 -4.60 10.10 12.44
CA PRO A 72 -5.79 9.44 12.95
C PRO A 72 -6.07 8.18 12.14
N LEU A 73 -6.24 7.03 12.82
CA LEU A 73 -6.44 5.70 12.24
C LEU A 73 -7.58 5.63 11.19
N SER A 74 -8.32 6.73 11.02
CA SER A 74 -9.40 6.96 10.07
C SER A 74 -8.95 7.33 8.65
N GLU A 75 -7.69 7.67 8.42
CA GLU A 75 -7.20 8.12 7.10
C GLU A 75 -6.66 7.00 6.21
N TRP A 76 -6.31 5.86 6.80
CA TRP A 76 -5.81 4.70 6.08
C TRP A 76 -6.29 3.39 6.72
N ALA A 77 -6.41 2.33 5.92
CA ALA A 77 -6.81 1.00 6.38
C ALA A 77 -6.21 -0.08 5.46
N ILE A 78 -5.85 -1.22 6.03
CA ILE A 78 -5.48 -2.43 5.27
C ILE A 78 -6.40 -3.56 5.74
N GLU A 79 -7.28 -4.02 4.86
CA GLU A 79 -8.24 -5.09 5.13
C GLU A 79 -7.90 -6.30 4.24
N PRO A 80 -7.91 -7.54 4.77
CA PRO A 80 -7.71 -8.72 3.94
C PRO A 80 -8.96 -8.97 3.07
N ASP A 81 -8.77 -9.32 1.80
CA ASP A 81 -9.85 -9.70 0.89
C ASP A 81 -9.43 -10.92 0.07
N GLY A 82 -9.74 -12.10 0.59
CA GLY A 82 -9.34 -13.37 -0.02
C GLY A 82 -7.81 -13.51 -0.11
N ASN A 83 -7.27 -13.50 -1.33
CA ASN A 83 -5.83 -13.58 -1.58
C ASN A 83 -5.16 -12.19 -1.73
N ASP A 84 -5.96 -11.13 -1.70
CA ASP A 84 -5.54 -9.75 -1.88
C ASP A 84 -5.72 -8.96 -0.58
N PHE A 85 -5.26 -7.71 -0.58
CA PHE A 85 -5.54 -6.74 0.45
C PHE A 85 -6.25 -5.53 -0.16
N LEU A 86 -7.24 -5.01 0.55
CA LEU A 86 -7.84 -3.71 0.28
C LEU A 86 -7.11 -2.66 1.09
N VAL A 87 -6.40 -1.81 0.38
CA VAL A 87 -5.57 -0.75 0.93
C VAL A 87 -6.29 0.57 0.70
N THR A 88 -6.69 1.22 1.77
CA THR A 88 -7.30 2.55 1.74
C THR A 88 -6.29 3.57 2.22
N GLY A 89 -6.16 4.67 1.49
CA GLY A 89 -5.32 5.79 1.89
C GLY A 89 -5.60 7.04 1.04
N PRO A 90 -4.99 8.17 1.39
CA PRO A 90 -5.01 9.38 0.57
C PRO A 90 -4.36 9.11 -0.79
N GLY A 91 -5.04 9.49 -1.87
CA GLY A 91 -4.53 9.40 -3.24
C GLY A 91 -4.21 10.76 -3.87
N ASP A 92 -4.52 11.86 -3.18
CA ASP A 92 -4.20 13.24 -3.60
C ASP A 92 -2.91 13.78 -2.96
N THR A 93 -2.02 12.90 -2.51
CA THR A 93 -0.72 13.33 -1.99
C THR A 93 0.23 13.67 -3.15
N PRO A 94 1.15 14.63 -2.98
CA PRO A 94 2.07 15.02 -4.05
C PRO A 94 2.94 13.86 -4.56
N ASP A 95 3.26 12.89 -3.69
CA ASP A 95 4.04 11.72 -4.05
C ASP A 95 3.17 10.65 -4.76
N ALA A 96 1.90 10.50 -4.40
CA ALA A 96 0.96 9.63 -5.11
C ALA A 96 0.65 10.18 -6.52
N GLU A 97 0.41 11.48 -6.66
CA GLU A 97 0.15 12.13 -7.95
C GLU A 97 1.36 12.04 -8.90
N ALA A 98 2.58 12.04 -8.35
CA ALA A 98 3.80 11.90 -9.14
C ALA A 98 3.92 10.52 -9.84
N CYS A 99 3.32 9.46 -9.26
CA CYS A 99 3.44 8.09 -9.79
C CYS A 99 2.64 7.83 -11.07
N ASN A 100 1.70 8.71 -11.47
CA ASN A 100 0.85 8.55 -12.67
C ASN A 100 0.33 7.11 -12.86
N ALA A 101 -0.61 6.68 -12.02
CA ALA A 101 -1.21 5.35 -12.14
C ALA A 101 -1.98 5.18 -13.47
N PRO A 102 -1.95 3.99 -14.09
CA PRO A 102 -2.78 3.67 -15.26
C PRO A 102 -4.29 3.80 -14.98
N ASP A 103 -5.09 3.88 -16.04
CA ASP A 103 -6.56 3.83 -15.94
C ASP A 103 -7.03 2.56 -15.21
N GLY A 104 -7.86 2.73 -14.19
CA GLY A 104 -8.32 1.64 -13.32
C GLY A 104 -7.38 1.28 -12.18
N GLU A 105 -6.25 1.98 -12.05
CA GLU A 105 -5.32 1.89 -10.93
C GLU A 105 -5.21 3.24 -10.20
N ALA A 106 -4.80 3.19 -8.94
CA ALA A 106 -4.46 4.38 -8.19
C ALA A 106 -3.26 4.10 -7.29
N VAL A 107 -2.58 5.17 -6.92
CA VAL A 107 -1.56 5.15 -5.87
C VAL A 107 -2.15 5.78 -4.63
N VAL A 108 -2.01 5.10 -3.51
CA VAL A 108 -2.37 5.62 -2.19
C VAL A 108 -1.13 5.68 -1.31
N GLU A 109 -1.05 6.68 -0.46
CA GLU A 109 0.04 6.84 0.50
C GLU A 109 -0.38 6.31 1.88
N LEU A 110 0.47 5.50 2.50
CA LEU A 110 0.27 4.97 3.86
C LEU A 110 1.51 5.22 4.71
N PRO A 111 1.38 5.32 6.03
CA PRO A 111 2.57 5.30 6.88
C PRO A 111 3.27 3.94 6.77
N ALA A 112 4.60 3.93 6.80
CA ALA A 112 5.40 2.70 6.69
C ALA A 112 5.02 1.64 7.75
N VAL A 113 4.61 2.09 8.94
CA VAL A 113 4.12 1.23 10.03
C VAL A 113 2.85 0.43 9.65
N ALA A 114 2.11 0.82 8.61
CA ALA A 114 0.96 0.06 8.14
C ALA A 114 1.38 -1.31 7.61
N LEU A 115 2.53 -1.42 6.92
CA LEU A 115 3.07 -2.69 6.42
C LEU A 115 3.59 -3.60 7.55
N THR A 116 3.95 -3.05 8.71
CA THR A 116 4.34 -3.86 9.87
C THR A 116 3.15 -4.35 10.68
N ARG A 117 1.95 -3.83 10.39
CA ARG A 117 0.69 -4.15 11.05
C ARG A 117 -0.28 -4.86 10.12
N LEU A 118 0.22 -5.52 9.08
CA LEU A 118 -0.63 -6.33 8.20
C LEU A 118 -1.44 -7.31 9.06
N PRO A 119 -2.76 -7.39 8.85
CA PRO A 119 -3.59 -8.30 9.62
C PRO A 119 -3.07 -9.72 9.40
N ALA A 120 -2.64 -10.37 10.50
CA ALA A 120 -2.05 -11.71 10.47
C ALA A 120 -3.02 -12.81 9.99
N THR A 121 -4.30 -12.48 9.77
CA THR A 121 -5.34 -13.43 9.37
C THR A 121 -5.28 -13.69 7.87
N ARG A 122 -4.29 -14.48 7.45
CA ARG A 122 -4.36 -15.32 6.24
C ARG A 122 -4.98 -16.69 6.54
N GLU A 123 -5.16 -17.01 7.82
CA GLU A 123 -5.91 -18.17 8.32
C GLU A 123 -7.31 -17.69 8.74
N GLU A 124 -8.36 -18.50 8.55
CA GLU A 124 -9.79 -18.23 8.83
C GLU A 124 -10.65 -17.74 7.62
N ALA A 125 -10.41 -18.26 6.41
CA ALA A 125 -11.41 -18.21 5.32
C ALA A 125 -11.77 -19.60 4.75
N VAL A 126 -11.51 -20.67 5.51
CA VAL A 126 -12.01 -22.03 5.23
C VAL A 126 -12.47 -22.64 6.55
N ALA A 127 -13.72 -22.36 6.94
CA ALA A 127 -14.48 -23.14 7.92
C ALA A 127 -15.90 -23.34 7.39
#